data_AF-A0A2I1K8X9-F1
#
_entry.id   AF-A0A2I1K8X9-F1
#
_cell.length_a   1.000
_cell.length_b   1.000
_cell.length_c   1.000
_cell.angle_alpha   90.00
_cell.angle_beta   90.00
_cell.angle_gamma   90.00
#
_symmetry.space_group_name_H-M   'P 1'
#
loop_
_entity.id
_entity.type
_entity.pdbx_description
1 polymer ?
#
loop_
_entity_poly.entity_id
_entity_poly.type
_entity_poly.pdbx_seq_one_letter_code
_entity_poly.pdbx_strand_id
1 'polypeptide(L)'
;MVTFKLLDGLFNQRFQTVEEAMDALYISRTSVYRTLKKITKFLETMHIPAKVVSASLRLDMDEITYRRLYPLFLDAYYDPADWPLTEVTYEKARFCFEKLCLSSPCLALDQAYPYTYIQMGVNIARTLQNHLVLPDSWKLRDEKTDYMVARKLPDHLNLCGRDLEVNRLMAYQLLAGIVDDYTLLYYECLDRKYIPSDESFSHVTYLMDSFQNLKKKYGFTSLKDEDIKLLTMVVQ
;
A
#
# COMPACT_ATOMS: atom_id res chain seq x y z
N MET A 1 18.86 15.09 -9.03
CA MET A 1 18.28 14.71 -10.33
C MET A 1 18.76 13.35 -10.85
N VAL A 2 20.08 13.11 -11.05
CA VAL A 2 20.58 11.81 -11.57
C VAL A 2 20.28 10.62 -10.64
N THR A 3 20.52 10.75 -9.33
CA THR A 3 20.21 9.68 -8.35
C THR A 3 18.74 9.28 -8.37
N PHE A 4 17.85 10.27 -8.45
CA PHE A 4 16.41 10.06 -8.55
C PHE A 4 16.05 9.30 -9.83
N LYS A 5 16.48 9.79 -11.00
CA LYS A 5 16.20 9.13 -12.29
C LYS A 5 16.76 7.72 -12.37
N LEU A 6 17.93 7.48 -11.77
CA LEU A 6 18.50 6.13 -11.71
C LEU A 6 17.67 5.23 -10.78
N LEU A 7 17.28 5.71 -9.60
CA LEU A 7 16.45 4.94 -8.66
C LEU A 7 15.07 4.62 -9.25
N ASP A 8 14.41 5.60 -9.88
CA ASP A 8 13.17 5.41 -10.63
C ASP A 8 13.33 4.37 -11.74
N GLY A 9 14.45 4.42 -12.46
CA GLY A 9 14.82 3.42 -13.45
C GLY A 9 15.03 2.02 -12.86
N LEU A 10 15.57 1.90 -11.64
CA LEU A 10 15.73 0.62 -10.96
C LEU A 10 14.39 0.02 -10.50
N PHE A 11 13.44 0.85 -10.03
CA PHE A 11 12.09 0.39 -9.67
C PHE A 11 11.34 -0.15 -10.89
N ASN A 12 11.34 0.62 -11.98
CA ASN A 12 10.59 0.29 -13.20
C ASN A 12 11.38 -0.55 -14.21
N GLN A 13 12.59 -0.99 -13.87
CA GLN A 13 13.49 -1.75 -14.76
C GLN A 13 13.67 -1.10 -16.13
N ARG A 14 13.78 0.24 -16.16
CA ARG A 14 13.90 1.01 -17.42
C ARG A 14 15.24 0.82 -18.12
N PHE A 15 16.23 0.29 -17.40
CA PHE A 15 17.57 0.01 -17.92
C PHE A 15 17.88 -1.46 -17.65
N GLN A 16 18.33 -2.20 -18.66
CA GLN A 16 18.82 -3.55 -18.50
C GLN A 16 20.33 -3.58 -18.23
N THR A 17 21.05 -2.58 -18.73
CA THR A 17 22.52 -2.51 -18.65
C THR A 17 23.02 -1.14 -18.18
N VAL A 18 24.26 -1.10 -17.68
CA VAL A 18 24.91 0.16 -17.27
C VAL A 18 25.08 1.09 -18.46
N GLU A 19 25.34 0.55 -19.64
CA GLU A 19 25.46 1.27 -20.90
C GLU A 19 24.15 1.99 -21.27
N GLU A 20 23.01 1.29 -21.19
CA GLU A 20 21.70 1.92 -21.43
C GLU A 20 21.42 3.06 -20.45
N ALA A 21 21.76 2.87 -19.16
CA ALA A 21 21.60 3.92 -18.16
C ALA A 21 22.54 5.12 -18.41
N MET A 22 23.74 4.89 -18.93
CA MET A 22 24.66 5.97 -19.30
C MET A 22 24.08 6.82 -20.42
N ASP A 23 23.59 6.18 -21.48
CA ASP A 23 23.07 6.84 -22.67
C ASP A 23 21.78 7.60 -22.35
N ALA A 24 20.85 6.98 -21.62
CA ALA A 24 19.57 7.59 -21.27
C ALA A 24 19.73 8.78 -20.30
N LEU A 25 20.72 8.72 -19.40
CA LEU A 25 20.94 9.76 -18.39
C LEU A 25 22.04 10.76 -18.78
N TYR A 26 22.71 10.55 -19.91
CA TYR A 26 23.85 11.34 -20.39
C TYR A 26 24.97 11.46 -19.33
N ILE A 27 25.34 10.34 -18.71
CA ILE A 27 26.38 10.28 -17.66
C ILE A 27 27.43 9.20 -17.95
N SER A 28 28.62 9.36 -17.35
CA SER A 28 29.68 8.37 -17.47
C SER A 28 29.40 7.10 -16.65
N ARG A 29 30.01 5.98 -17.07
CA ARG A 29 29.98 4.69 -16.35
C ARG A 29 30.32 4.84 -14.86
N THR A 30 31.38 5.59 -14.57
CA THR A 30 31.83 5.85 -13.20
C THR A 30 30.77 6.57 -12.37
N SER A 31 30.03 7.51 -12.98
CA SER A 31 28.92 8.21 -12.33
C SER A 31 27.74 7.29 -12.04
N VAL A 32 27.41 6.35 -12.94
CA VAL A 32 26.39 5.31 -12.68
C VAL A 32 26.77 4.51 -11.45
N TYR A 33 27.96 3.89 -11.43
CA TYR A 33 28.40 3.05 -10.31
C TYR A 33 28.48 3.81 -8.98
N ARG A 34 28.97 5.06 -8.98
CA ARG A 34 28.96 5.90 -7.77
C ARG A 34 27.55 6.15 -7.26
N THR A 35 26.60 6.33 -8.17
CA THR A 35 25.19 6.57 -7.82
C THR A 35 24.53 5.29 -7.30
N LEU A 36 24.75 4.15 -7.94
CA LEU A 36 24.29 2.85 -7.43
C LEU A 36 24.81 2.57 -6.03
N LYS A 37 26.10 2.84 -5.76
CA LYS A 37 26.68 2.68 -4.42
C LYS A 37 26.01 3.58 -3.37
N LYS A 38 25.61 4.81 -3.73
CA LYS A 38 24.85 5.70 -2.84
C LYS A 38 23.46 5.15 -2.54
N ILE A 39 22.77 4.64 -3.57
CA ILE A 39 21.45 4.02 -3.43
C ILE A 39 21.55 2.78 -2.52
N THR A 40 22.51 1.88 -2.76
CA THR A 40 22.75 0.72 -1.91
C THR A 40 22.97 1.12 -0.45
N LYS A 41 23.85 2.09 -0.20
CA LYS A 41 24.11 2.57 1.16
C LYS A 41 22.85 3.13 1.82
N PHE A 42 22.02 3.85 1.08
CA PHE A 42 20.74 4.39 1.58
C PHE A 42 19.80 3.25 2.00
N LEU A 43 19.61 2.24 1.16
CA LEU A 43 18.75 1.09 1.45
C LEU A 43 19.24 0.33 2.70
N GLU A 44 20.55 0.11 2.80
CA GLU A 44 21.18 -0.54 3.96
C GLU A 44 21.00 0.27 5.25
N THR A 45 21.22 1.59 5.18
CA THR A 45 21.11 2.50 6.35
C THR A 45 19.68 2.59 6.86
N MET A 46 18.70 2.57 5.95
CA MET A 46 17.28 2.61 6.30
C MET A 46 16.70 1.24 6.63
N HIS A 47 17.53 0.17 6.65
CA HIS A 47 17.10 -1.22 6.83
C HIS A 47 15.98 -1.64 5.87
N ILE A 48 15.99 -1.12 4.64
CA ILE A 48 15.03 -1.46 3.61
C ILE A 48 15.46 -2.81 3.00
N PRO A 49 14.59 -3.84 2.96
CA PRO A 49 14.92 -5.17 2.45
C PRO A 49 14.91 -5.20 0.92
N ALA A 50 15.78 -4.40 0.30
CA ALA A 50 15.97 -4.30 -1.14
C ALA A 50 17.46 -4.24 -1.47
N LYS A 51 17.86 -4.92 -2.55
CA LYS A 51 19.25 -4.97 -3.00
C LYS A 51 19.37 -4.52 -4.45
N VAL A 52 20.31 -3.62 -4.71
CA VAL A 52 20.66 -3.24 -6.09
C VAL A 52 21.41 -4.39 -6.75
N VAL A 53 20.87 -4.93 -7.84
CA VAL A 53 21.55 -5.91 -8.70
C VAL A 53 22.16 -5.17 -9.88
N SER A 54 23.47 -4.93 -9.81
CA SER A 54 24.18 -4.08 -10.77
C SER A 54 24.20 -4.67 -12.19
N ALA A 55 24.20 -6.00 -12.31
CA ALA A 55 24.29 -6.71 -13.59
C ALA A 55 23.06 -6.54 -14.47
N SER A 56 21.88 -6.31 -13.87
CA SER A 56 20.60 -6.16 -14.55
C SER A 56 19.88 -4.86 -14.20
N LEU A 57 20.57 -3.92 -13.54
CA LEU A 57 20.05 -2.64 -13.05
C LEU A 57 18.61 -2.70 -12.51
N ARG A 58 18.39 -3.62 -11.57
CA ARG A 58 17.11 -3.74 -10.88
C ARG A 58 17.28 -3.71 -9.37
N LEU A 59 16.19 -3.46 -8.67
CA LEU A 59 16.08 -3.78 -7.26
C LEU A 59 15.56 -5.21 -7.10
N ASP A 60 16.31 -6.02 -6.36
CA ASP A 60 15.88 -7.32 -5.88
C ASP A 60 15.24 -7.14 -4.51
N MET A 61 13.93 -7.38 -4.44
CA MET A 61 13.09 -7.28 -3.24
C MET A 61 11.83 -8.12 -3.44
N ASP A 62 11.16 -8.49 -2.34
CA ASP A 62 9.84 -9.11 -2.44
C ASP A 62 8.77 -8.11 -2.89
N GLU A 63 7.68 -8.63 -3.44
CA GLU A 63 6.63 -7.80 -4.05
C GLU A 63 5.86 -6.96 -3.02
N ILE A 64 5.75 -7.38 -1.75
CA ILE A 64 5.13 -6.57 -0.70
C ILE A 64 6.02 -5.37 -0.36
N THR A 65 7.32 -5.59 -0.24
CA THR A 65 8.30 -4.54 -0.06
C THR A 65 8.24 -3.54 -1.20
N TYR A 66 8.16 -4.00 -2.45
CA TYR A 66 7.99 -3.12 -3.62
C TYR A 66 6.72 -2.27 -3.51
N ARG A 67 5.58 -2.91 -3.26
CA ARG A 67 4.26 -2.26 -3.18
C ARG A 67 4.11 -1.32 -1.98
N ARG A 68 4.98 -1.41 -0.98
CA ARG A 68 5.08 -0.42 0.12
C ARG A 68 6.00 0.74 -0.20
N LEU A 69 7.16 0.46 -0.79
CA LEU A 69 8.20 1.46 -1.03
C LEU A 69 7.93 2.35 -2.24
N TYR A 70 7.53 1.75 -3.36
CA TYR A 70 7.40 2.50 -4.60
C TYR A 70 6.31 3.58 -4.54
N PRO A 71 5.13 3.36 -3.92
CA PRO A 71 4.17 4.44 -3.73
C PRO A 71 4.71 5.61 -2.91
N LEU A 72 5.54 5.36 -1.87
CA LEU A 72 6.18 6.43 -1.10
C LEU A 72 7.15 7.24 -1.97
N PHE A 73 7.85 6.56 -2.88
CA PHE A 73 8.71 7.22 -3.85
C PHE A 73 7.89 8.06 -4.84
N LEU A 74 6.74 7.55 -5.32
CA LEU A 74 5.86 8.31 -6.20
C LEU A 74 5.30 9.54 -5.50
N ASP A 75 4.74 9.39 -4.29
CA ASP A 75 4.19 10.47 -3.49
C ASP A 75 5.22 11.57 -3.18
N ALA A 76 6.48 11.19 -2.93
CA ALA A 76 7.53 12.14 -2.60
C ALA A 76 8.07 12.94 -3.80
N TYR A 77 7.96 12.43 -5.02
CA TYR A 77 8.70 12.96 -6.18
C TYR A 77 7.87 13.20 -7.44
N TYR A 78 6.62 12.75 -7.49
CA TYR A 78 5.73 12.96 -8.62
C TYR A 78 4.50 13.75 -8.19
N ASP A 79 4.14 14.74 -8.99
CA ASP A 79 2.81 15.35 -8.91
C ASP A 79 1.79 14.35 -9.50
N PRO A 80 0.53 14.29 -8.99
CA PRO A 80 -0.53 13.53 -9.63
C PRO A 80 -0.74 13.84 -11.12
N ALA A 81 -0.44 15.06 -11.56
CA ALA A 81 -0.46 15.44 -12.99
C ALA A 81 0.65 14.76 -13.81
N ASP A 82 1.76 14.39 -13.18
CA ASP A 82 2.93 13.74 -13.80
C ASP A 82 2.93 12.22 -13.56
N TRP A 83 1.75 11.62 -13.44
CA TRP A 83 1.53 10.22 -13.10
C TRP A 83 2.36 9.24 -13.96
N PRO A 84 3.30 8.47 -13.38
CA PRO A 84 4.28 7.72 -14.16
C PRO A 84 3.88 6.27 -14.50
N LEU A 85 2.72 5.78 -14.05
CA LEU A 85 2.27 4.43 -14.35
C LEU A 85 1.51 4.41 -15.69
N THR A 86 1.97 3.59 -16.63
CA THR A 86 1.38 3.51 -17.98
C THR A 86 0.21 2.54 -18.04
N GLU A 87 0.15 1.58 -17.11
CA GLU A 87 -0.87 0.55 -17.07
C GLU A 87 -2.21 1.04 -16.51
N VAL A 88 -2.21 2.09 -15.70
CA VAL A 88 -3.39 2.61 -15.00
C VAL A 88 -3.26 4.11 -14.79
N THR A 89 -4.32 4.88 -15.01
CA THR A 89 -4.32 6.32 -14.67
C THR A 89 -4.66 6.53 -13.20
N TYR A 90 -4.31 7.69 -12.64
CA TYR A 90 -4.65 8.05 -11.27
C TYR A 90 -6.18 7.97 -11.01
N GLU A 91 -7.00 8.50 -11.93
CA GLU A 91 -8.46 8.49 -11.80
C GLU A 91 -9.02 7.07 -11.78
N LYS A 92 -8.43 6.16 -12.56
CA LYS A 92 -8.82 4.75 -12.59
C LYS A 92 -8.41 4.01 -11.32
N ALA A 93 -7.22 4.31 -10.78
CA ALA A 93 -6.78 3.78 -9.50
C ALA A 93 -7.71 4.23 -8.37
N ARG A 94 -8.05 5.53 -8.33
CA ARG A 94 -9.02 6.11 -7.40
C ARG A 94 -10.40 5.46 -7.52
N PHE A 95 -10.95 5.40 -8.74
CA PHE A 95 -12.25 4.77 -8.99
C PHE A 95 -12.29 3.31 -8.51
N CYS A 96 -11.23 2.55 -8.79
CA CYS A 96 -11.08 1.17 -8.32
C CYS A 96 -11.14 1.10 -6.79
N PHE A 97 -10.35 1.92 -6.10
CA PHE A 97 -10.33 1.96 -4.64
C PHE A 97 -11.70 2.34 -4.05
N GLU A 98 -12.34 3.38 -4.59
CA GLU A 98 -13.67 3.82 -4.15
C GLU A 98 -14.71 2.70 -4.30
N LYS A 99 -14.66 1.91 -5.39
CA LYS A 99 -15.53 0.74 -5.58
C LYS A 99 -15.28 -0.37 -4.56
N LEU A 100 -14.01 -0.63 -4.20
CA LEU A 100 -13.68 -1.59 -3.16
C LEU A 100 -14.19 -1.12 -1.79
N CYS A 101 -14.13 0.17 -1.49
CA CYS A 101 -14.63 0.74 -0.23
C CYS A 101 -16.15 0.62 -0.07
N LEU A 102 -16.93 0.70 -1.17
CA LEU A 102 -18.38 0.45 -1.11
C LEU A 102 -18.70 -0.96 -0.60
N SER A 103 -17.78 -1.89 -0.83
CA SER A 103 -17.90 -3.28 -0.41
C SER A 103 -17.28 -3.49 0.97
N SER A 104 -16.34 -2.64 1.40
CA SER A 104 -15.58 -2.82 2.65
C SER A 104 -15.46 -1.52 3.45
N PRO A 105 -16.26 -1.34 4.53
CA PRO A 105 -16.22 -0.11 5.32
C PRO A 105 -14.89 0.18 6.02
N CYS A 106 -14.02 -0.82 6.24
CA CYS A 106 -12.70 -0.56 6.84
C CYS A 106 -11.79 0.21 5.88
N LEU A 107 -11.92 0.00 4.57
CA LEU A 107 -11.19 0.77 3.55
C LEU A 107 -11.73 2.20 3.41
N ALA A 108 -12.94 2.49 3.91
CA ALA A 108 -13.53 3.82 3.81
C ALA A 108 -12.74 4.87 4.61
N LEU A 109 -12.04 4.46 5.67
CA LEU A 109 -11.15 5.34 6.44
C LEU A 109 -9.97 5.83 5.60
N ASP A 110 -9.51 4.99 4.67
CA ASP A 110 -8.36 5.30 3.82
C ASP A 110 -8.71 6.19 2.62
N GLN A 111 -10.00 6.41 2.32
CA GLN A 111 -10.45 7.30 1.24
C GLN A 111 -10.04 8.76 1.47
N ALA A 112 -9.84 9.16 2.73
CA ALA A 112 -9.40 10.51 3.07
C ALA A 112 -7.94 10.77 2.69
N TYR A 113 -7.16 9.73 2.38
CA TYR A 113 -5.72 9.82 2.16
C TYR A 113 -5.36 9.60 0.68
N PRO A 114 -4.93 10.65 -0.05
CA PRO A 114 -4.56 10.54 -1.46
C PRO A 114 -3.47 9.50 -1.76
N TYR A 115 -2.57 9.27 -0.79
CA TYR A 115 -1.53 8.25 -0.86
C TYR A 115 -2.07 6.84 -1.17
N THR A 116 -3.24 6.49 -0.65
CA THR A 116 -3.87 5.18 -0.88
C THR A 116 -4.21 4.96 -2.36
N TYR A 117 -4.55 6.02 -3.09
CA TYR A 117 -4.80 5.94 -4.54
C TYR A 117 -3.51 5.68 -5.32
N ILE A 118 -2.38 6.23 -4.85
CA ILE A 118 -1.05 5.96 -5.41
C ILE A 118 -0.69 4.48 -5.20
N GLN A 119 -0.88 3.96 -3.98
CA GLN A 119 -0.68 2.55 -3.67
C GLN A 119 -1.57 1.64 -4.54
N MET A 120 -2.85 1.98 -4.67
CA MET A 120 -3.78 1.24 -5.53
C MET A 120 -3.31 1.22 -6.99
N GLY A 121 -2.83 2.36 -7.51
CA GLY A 121 -2.26 2.44 -8.85
C GLY A 121 -1.08 1.51 -9.05
N VAL A 122 -0.13 1.52 -8.10
CA VAL A 122 1.02 0.60 -8.14
C VAL A 122 0.57 -0.85 -8.09
N ASN A 123 -0.37 -1.20 -7.21
CA ASN A 123 -0.87 -2.57 -7.09
C ASN A 123 -1.55 -3.05 -8.37
N ILE A 124 -2.36 -2.21 -9.02
CA ILE A 124 -2.98 -2.52 -10.31
C ILE A 124 -1.91 -2.74 -11.37
N ALA A 125 -0.95 -1.80 -11.52
CA ALA A 125 0.10 -1.89 -12.53
C ALA A 125 0.93 -3.17 -12.38
N ARG A 126 1.38 -3.48 -11.15
CA ARG A 126 2.16 -4.69 -10.87
C ARG A 126 1.37 -5.96 -11.13
N THR A 127 0.10 -5.98 -10.78
CA THR A 127 -0.79 -7.13 -11.05
C THR A 127 -0.97 -7.35 -12.56
N LEU A 128 -1.17 -6.28 -13.33
CA LEU A 128 -1.29 -6.34 -14.80
C LEU A 128 0.01 -6.77 -15.49
N GLN A 129 1.16 -6.47 -14.89
CA GLN A 129 2.49 -6.92 -15.32
C GLN A 129 2.83 -8.35 -14.83
N ASN A 130 1.90 -9.04 -14.17
CA ASN A 130 2.10 -10.37 -13.59
C ASN A 130 3.18 -10.44 -12.49
N HIS A 131 3.42 -9.32 -11.81
CA HIS A 131 4.24 -9.26 -10.61
C HIS A 131 3.35 -9.45 -9.38
N LEU A 132 3.13 -10.72 -9.04
CA LEU A 132 2.16 -11.11 -8.02
C LEU A 132 2.83 -11.22 -6.65
N VAL A 133 2.12 -10.76 -5.63
CA VAL A 133 2.44 -11.04 -4.23
C VAL A 133 2.31 -12.53 -4.02
N LEU A 134 3.42 -13.16 -3.63
CA LEU A 134 3.41 -14.56 -3.29
C LEU A 134 2.54 -14.77 -2.06
N PRO A 135 1.88 -15.94 -1.96
CA PRO A 135 1.07 -16.22 -0.80
C PRO A 135 1.88 -15.98 0.50
N ASP A 136 3.05 -16.61 0.67
CA ASP A 136 3.80 -16.63 1.95
C ASP A 136 4.50 -15.32 2.34
N SER A 137 4.48 -14.30 1.47
CA SER A 137 5.15 -13.04 1.74
C SER A 137 4.29 -12.00 2.45
N TRP A 138 2.97 -12.16 2.51
CA TRP A 138 2.07 -11.23 3.21
C TRP A 138 1.28 -11.96 4.30
N LYS A 139 1.45 -11.54 5.55
CA LYS A 139 0.88 -12.20 6.73
C LYS A 139 -0.63 -12.06 6.89
N LEU A 140 -1.31 -11.27 6.05
CA LEU A 140 -2.76 -11.03 6.13
C LEU A 140 -3.63 -12.26 5.77
N ARG A 141 -3.04 -13.43 5.52
CA ARG A 141 -3.68 -14.62 4.94
C ARG A 141 -4.82 -15.24 5.75
N ASP A 142 -5.02 -14.84 6.99
CA ASP A 142 -6.04 -15.43 7.84
C ASP A 142 -7.45 -14.91 7.48
N GLU A 143 -8.46 -15.53 8.09
CA GLU A 143 -9.92 -15.29 8.02
C GLU A 143 -10.34 -13.80 7.94
N LYS A 144 -9.44 -12.88 8.30
CA LYS A 144 -9.54 -11.43 8.17
C LYS A 144 -9.60 -10.91 6.73
N THR A 145 -8.75 -11.40 5.82
CA THR A 145 -8.86 -11.04 4.39
C THR A 145 -10.19 -11.54 3.85
N ASP A 146 -10.60 -12.74 4.27
CA ASP A 146 -11.90 -13.30 3.93
C ASP A 146 -13.04 -12.42 4.43
N TYR A 147 -12.95 -11.83 5.61
CA TYR A 147 -13.98 -10.91 6.11
C TYR A 147 -14.07 -9.61 5.28
N MET A 148 -12.94 -9.08 4.82
CA MET A 148 -12.89 -7.91 3.93
C MET A 148 -13.43 -8.21 2.53
N VAL A 149 -13.21 -9.43 2.05
CA VAL A 149 -13.62 -9.93 0.71
C VAL A 149 -15.03 -10.54 0.73
N ALA A 150 -15.54 -10.97 1.90
CA ALA A 150 -16.84 -11.62 2.06
C ALA A 150 -18.02 -10.66 1.89
N ARG A 151 -17.79 -9.36 1.93
CA ARG A 151 -18.78 -8.38 1.49
C ARG A 151 -18.66 -8.22 -0.02
N LYS A 152 -19.79 -8.40 -0.70
CA LYS A 152 -19.95 -8.52 -2.15
C LYS A 152 -19.07 -7.52 -2.91
N LEU A 153 -17.88 -7.97 -3.33
CA LEU A 153 -17.01 -7.22 -4.23
C LEU A 153 -17.72 -7.01 -5.57
N PRO A 154 -17.38 -5.98 -6.35
CA PRO A 154 -17.84 -5.90 -7.73
C PRO A 154 -17.36 -7.14 -8.48
N ASP A 155 -18.22 -7.86 -9.18
CA ASP A 155 -17.83 -9.09 -9.90
C ASP A 155 -16.73 -8.80 -10.94
N HIS A 156 -16.77 -7.61 -11.54
CA HIS A 156 -15.82 -7.15 -12.54
C HIS A 156 -15.39 -5.70 -12.31
N LEU A 157 -14.13 -5.40 -12.67
CA LEU A 157 -13.58 -4.06 -12.74
C LEU A 157 -13.00 -3.79 -14.13
N ASN A 158 -13.51 -2.73 -14.76
CA ASN A 158 -12.96 -2.23 -16.02
C ASN A 158 -11.76 -1.31 -15.76
N LEU A 159 -10.56 -1.85 -15.91
CA LEU A 159 -9.30 -1.13 -15.77
C LEU A 159 -8.65 -1.00 -17.15
N CYS A 160 -8.54 0.23 -17.64
CA CYS A 160 -7.84 0.58 -18.87
C CYS A 160 -8.23 -0.27 -20.10
N GLY A 161 -9.54 -0.50 -20.27
CA GLY A 161 -10.09 -1.28 -21.39
C GLY A 161 -10.01 -2.79 -21.22
N ARG A 162 -9.53 -3.27 -20.07
CA ARG A 162 -9.58 -4.69 -19.67
C ARG A 162 -10.67 -4.85 -18.63
N ASP A 163 -11.55 -5.81 -18.86
CA ASP A 163 -12.52 -6.24 -17.87
C ASP A 163 -11.91 -7.37 -17.04
N LEU A 164 -11.67 -7.11 -15.75
CA LEU A 164 -11.02 -8.04 -14.85
C LEU A 164 -12.02 -8.59 -13.85
N GLU A 165 -12.09 -9.91 -13.74
CA GLU A 165 -12.84 -10.58 -12.68
C GLU A 165 -12.20 -10.29 -11.32
N VAL A 166 -13.01 -9.81 -10.37
CA VAL A 166 -12.55 -9.53 -9.01
C VAL A 166 -12.89 -10.71 -8.11
N ASN A 167 -12.09 -11.76 -8.24
CA ASN A 167 -12.10 -12.87 -7.29
C ASN A 167 -11.21 -12.57 -6.07
N ARG A 168 -11.24 -13.48 -5.09
CA ARG A 168 -10.42 -13.37 -3.85
C ARG A 168 -8.94 -13.14 -4.12
N LEU A 169 -8.38 -13.81 -5.13
CA LEU A 169 -6.97 -13.68 -5.48
C LEU A 169 -6.68 -12.27 -6.02
N MET A 170 -7.54 -11.75 -6.89
CA MET A 170 -7.42 -10.38 -7.40
C MET A 170 -7.52 -9.36 -6.25
N ALA A 171 -8.50 -9.52 -5.35
CA ALA A 171 -8.65 -8.63 -4.19
C ALA A 171 -7.40 -8.62 -3.30
N TYR A 172 -6.82 -9.79 -3.05
CA TYR A 172 -5.55 -9.92 -2.32
C TYR A 172 -4.41 -9.16 -3.01
N GLN A 173 -4.30 -9.24 -4.34
CA GLN A 173 -3.31 -8.46 -5.06
C GLN A 173 -3.59 -6.96 -4.97
N LEU A 174 -4.84 -6.51 -5.12
CA LEU A 174 -5.17 -5.09 -5.09
C LEU A 174 -4.97 -4.44 -3.71
N LEU A 175 -5.18 -5.18 -2.62
CA LEU A 175 -5.10 -4.67 -1.25
C LEU A 175 -3.73 -4.84 -0.59
N ALA A 176 -2.79 -5.50 -1.26
CA ALA A 176 -1.45 -5.76 -0.77
C ALA A 176 -0.73 -4.47 -0.34
N GLY A 177 -0.35 -4.38 0.94
CA GLY A 177 0.38 -3.23 1.48
C GLY A 177 -0.47 -1.98 1.75
N ILE A 178 -1.74 -1.97 1.35
CA ILE A 178 -2.74 -0.98 1.77
C ILE A 178 -3.31 -1.40 3.12
N VAL A 179 -3.65 -2.68 3.25
CA VAL A 179 -4.13 -3.26 4.50
C VAL A 179 -2.95 -3.89 5.23
N ASP A 180 -2.86 -3.68 6.54
CA ASP A 180 -1.98 -4.44 7.41
C ASP A 180 -2.74 -5.04 8.60
N ASP A 181 -2.04 -5.83 9.41
CA ASP A 181 -2.62 -6.49 10.59
C ASP A 181 -3.15 -5.49 11.64
N TYR A 182 -2.77 -4.20 11.54
CA TYR A 182 -3.16 -3.12 12.45
C TYR A 182 -4.28 -2.23 11.88
N THR A 183 -4.55 -2.28 10.57
CA THR A 183 -5.54 -1.45 9.86
C THR A 183 -6.99 -1.86 10.20
N LEU A 184 -7.19 -3.00 10.85
CA LEU A 184 -8.52 -3.55 11.10
C LEU A 184 -9.10 -3.17 12.47
N LEU A 185 -9.93 -2.13 12.47
CA LEU A 185 -10.88 -1.83 13.55
C LEU A 185 -12.31 -2.22 13.13
N TYR A 186 -12.58 -3.53 13.07
CA TYR A 186 -13.96 -4.04 13.08
C TYR A 186 -14.21 -4.63 14.47
N TYR A 187 -15.34 -4.32 15.12
CA TYR A 187 -15.64 -4.83 16.46
C TYR A 187 -15.57 -6.37 16.51
N GLU A 188 -16.05 -7.02 15.46
CA GLU A 188 -16.03 -8.47 15.25
C GLU A 188 -14.60 -9.03 15.02
N CYS A 189 -13.65 -8.18 14.63
CA CYS A 189 -12.23 -8.51 14.49
C CYS A 189 -11.41 -8.24 15.76
N LEU A 190 -12.02 -7.68 16.81
CA LEU A 190 -11.38 -7.47 18.13
C LEU A 190 -11.40 -8.75 18.99
N ASP A 191 -11.83 -9.89 18.44
CA ASP A 191 -11.74 -11.18 19.11
C ASP A 191 -10.27 -11.57 19.34
N ARG A 192 -9.98 -12.12 20.53
CA ARG A 192 -8.63 -12.55 20.95
C ARG A 192 -7.97 -13.46 19.91
N LYS A 193 -8.73 -14.33 19.22
CA LYS A 193 -8.17 -15.25 18.20
C LYS A 193 -7.48 -14.53 17.04
N TYR A 194 -7.80 -13.25 16.83
CA TYR A 194 -7.30 -12.43 15.74
C TYR A 194 -6.16 -11.49 16.15
N ILE A 195 -5.83 -11.38 17.44
CA ILE A 195 -4.78 -10.48 17.91
C ILE A 195 -3.55 -11.30 18.31
N PRO A 196 -2.43 -11.22 17.58
CA PRO A 196 -1.32 -12.17 17.75
C PRO A 196 -0.55 -11.98 19.06
N SER A 197 -0.58 -10.80 19.68
CA SER A 197 0.14 -10.52 20.93
C SER A 197 -0.82 -10.19 22.09
N ASP A 198 -0.46 -10.65 23.29
CA ASP A 198 -1.21 -10.32 24.52
C ASP A 198 -1.16 -8.83 24.85
N GLU A 199 -0.05 -8.17 24.53
CA GLU A 199 0.15 -6.74 24.71
C GLU A 199 -0.78 -5.93 23.81
N SER A 200 -0.87 -6.24 22.51
CA SER A 200 -1.80 -5.57 21.60
C SER A 200 -3.25 -5.83 21.99
N PHE A 201 -3.58 -7.04 22.45
CA PHE A 201 -4.94 -7.36 22.91
C PHE A 201 -5.33 -6.56 24.17
N SER A 202 -4.40 -6.39 25.10
CA SER A 202 -4.61 -5.59 26.31
C SER A 202 -4.85 -4.11 25.99
N HIS A 203 -4.09 -3.55 25.04
CA HIS A 203 -4.30 -2.17 24.56
C HIS A 203 -5.67 -1.98 23.90
N VAL A 204 -6.10 -2.94 23.06
CA VAL A 204 -7.42 -2.93 22.43
C VAL A 204 -8.54 -2.99 23.48
N THR A 205 -8.39 -3.87 24.48
CA THR A 205 -9.38 -4.01 25.56
C THR A 205 -9.48 -2.71 26.38
N TYR A 206 -8.34 -2.11 26.73
CA TYR A 206 -8.29 -0.82 27.42
C TYR A 206 -8.95 0.31 26.62
N LEU A 207 -8.72 0.35 25.31
CA LEU A 207 -9.35 1.32 24.41
C LEU A 207 -10.87 1.14 24.37
N MET A 208 -11.34 -0.11 24.27
CA MET A 208 -12.77 -0.44 24.27
C MET A 208 -13.44 -0.07 25.59
N ASP A 209 -12.81 -0.37 26.73
CA ASP A 209 -13.30 0.02 28.05
C ASP A 209 -13.35 1.55 28.20
N SER A 210 -12.35 2.25 27.65
CA SER A 210 -12.31 3.71 27.62
C SER A 210 -13.48 4.27 26.80
N PHE A 211 -13.78 3.71 25.62
CA PHE A 211 -14.95 4.10 24.83
C PHE A 211 -16.28 3.82 25.55
N GLN A 212 -16.42 2.68 26.23
CA GLN A 212 -17.61 2.38 27.02
C GLN A 212 -17.78 3.34 28.20
N ASN A 213 -16.69 3.69 28.89
CA ASN A 213 -16.69 4.66 29.97
C ASN A 213 -17.08 6.06 29.47
N LEU A 214 -16.56 6.49 28.30
CA LEU A 214 -16.97 7.73 27.66
C LEU A 214 -18.46 7.70 27.29
N LYS A 215 -18.92 6.62 26.64
CA LYS A 215 -20.34 6.42 26.32
C LYS A 215 -21.23 6.57 27.54
N LYS A 216 -20.87 5.95 28.67
CA LYS A 216 -21.62 6.00 29.92
C LYS A 216 -21.56 7.40 30.57
N LYS A 217 -20.38 8.03 30.59
CA LYS A 217 -20.15 9.34 31.20
C LYS A 217 -20.91 10.46 30.48
N TYR A 218 -21.01 10.37 29.16
CA TYR A 218 -21.66 11.40 28.32
C TYR A 218 -23.05 11.00 27.81
N GLY A 219 -23.54 9.80 28.15
CA GLY A 219 -24.89 9.36 27.81
C GLY A 219 -25.13 9.11 26.32
N PHE A 220 -24.10 8.75 25.55
CA PHE A 220 -24.25 8.52 24.11
C PHE A 220 -25.11 7.26 23.85
N THR A 221 -26.31 7.44 23.32
CA THR A 221 -27.20 6.34 22.90
C THR A 221 -27.04 5.98 21.42
N SER A 222 -26.64 6.95 20.60
CA SER A 222 -26.26 6.81 19.19
C SER A 222 -25.32 7.97 18.84
N LEU A 223 -24.16 7.70 18.22
CA LEU A 223 -23.19 8.74 17.89
C LEU A 223 -23.76 9.68 16.81
N LYS A 224 -23.96 10.95 17.17
CA LYS A 224 -24.20 12.05 16.22
C LYS A 224 -22.86 12.61 15.75
N ASP A 225 -22.84 13.37 14.66
CA ASP A 225 -21.61 13.97 14.11
C ASP A 225 -20.84 14.83 15.13
N GLU A 226 -21.55 15.45 16.08
CA GLU A 226 -20.98 16.21 17.19
C GLU A 226 -20.25 15.32 18.20
N ASP A 227 -20.75 14.11 18.43
CA ASP A 227 -20.12 13.10 19.30
C ASP A 227 -18.85 12.53 18.66
N ILE A 228 -18.87 12.36 17.33
CA ILE A 228 -17.70 11.91 16.54
C ILE A 228 -16.58 12.96 16.62
N LYS A 229 -16.90 14.26 16.47
CA LYS A 229 -15.94 15.35 16.64
C LYS A 229 -15.28 15.32 18.02
N LEU A 230 -16.07 15.12 19.08
CA LEU A 230 -15.56 15.06 20.44
C LEU A 230 -14.60 13.88 20.65
N LEU A 231 -14.91 12.71 20.08
CA LEU A 231 -14.06 11.52 20.13
C LEU A 231 -12.74 11.74 19.37
N THR A 232 -12.77 12.38 18.20
CA THR A 232 -11.55 12.68 17.43
C THR A 232 -10.60 13.66 18.11
N MET A 233 -11.09 14.51 19.02
CA MET A 233 -10.25 15.43 19.80
C MET A 233 -9.52 14.75 20.97
N VAL A 234 -10.00 13.59 21.43
CA VAL A 234 -9.42 12.84 22.55
C VAL A 234 -8.31 11.87 22.09
N VAL A 235 -8.25 11.56 20.79
CA VAL A 235 -7.32 10.59 20.18
C VAL A 235 -6.08 11.27 19.56
N GLN A 236 -5.82 12.55 19.89
CA GLN A 236 -4.54 13.20 19.52
C GLN A 236 -3.38 12.74 20.39
#